data_AF-A0A2V6F9L2-F1
#
_entry.id   AF-A0A2V6F9L2-F1
#
_cell.length_a   1.000
_cell.length_b   1.000
_cell.length_c   1.000
_cell.angle_alpha   90.00
_cell.angle_beta   90.00
_cell.angle_gamma   90.00
#
_symmetry.space_group_name_H-M   'P 1'
#
loop_
_entity.id
_entity.type
_entity.pdbx_description
1 polymer ?
#
loop_
_entity_poly.entity_id
_entity_poly.type
_entity_poly.pdbx_seq_one_letter_code
_entity_poly.pdbx_strand_id
1 'polypeptide(L)'
;MSVLFVLLLLLIGLPVGAAFLSKTSLLSRALTTSAFDIGAPVVYQRQEISTRPVADAPNVRPSERGEYYYYSLVNYLRVTQVLDDGRIIAVTRDNKRLCLSPNDSQLRKARFTERFIYRGRFPHLSA
;
A
#
# COMPACT_ATOMS: atom_id res chain seq x y z
N MET A 1 -47.09 -17.29 27.97
CA MET A 1 -46.71 -16.05 27.27
C MET A 1 -45.34 -15.56 27.75
N SER A 2 -44.27 -16.37 27.67
CA SER A 2 -42.95 -15.95 28.19
C SER A 2 -41.74 -16.52 27.46
N VAL A 3 -41.82 -17.69 26.82
CA VAL A 3 -40.63 -18.30 26.18
C VAL A 3 -40.43 -17.79 24.74
N LEU A 4 -41.51 -17.57 23.99
CA LEU A 4 -41.46 -17.11 22.61
C LEU A 4 -40.97 -15.66 22.47
N PHE A 5 -41.22 -14.83 23.50
CA PHE A 5 -40.81 -13.42 23.52
C PHE A 5 -39.31 -13.25 23.78
N VAL A 6 -38.71 -14.14 24.59
CA VAL A 6 -37.27 -14.15 24.84
C VAL A 6 -36.50 -14.63 23.62
N LEU A 7 -37.05 -15.58 22.85
CA LEU A 7 -36.46 -16.04 21.59
C LEU A 7 -36.49 -14.96 20.50
N LEU A 8 -37.55 -14.14 20.47
CA LEU A 8 -37.71 -13.05 19.51
C LEU A 8 -36.74 -11.89 19.78
N LEU A 9 -36.44 -11.58 21.06
CA LEU A 9 -35.46 -10.56 21.42
C LEU A 9 -34.01 -10.99 21.13
N LEU A 10 -33.73 -12.30 21.14
CA LEU A 10 -32.39 -12.83 20.84
C LEU A 10 -32.07 -12.80 19.34
N LEU A 11 -33.09 -12.73 18.47
CA LEU A 11 -32.96 -12.60 17.01
C LEU A 11 -32.82 -11.15 16.52
N ILE A 12 -33.06 -10.16 17.37
CA ILE A 12 -32.90 -8.72 17.04
C ILE A 12 -31.52 -8.19 17.51
N GLY A 13 -30.76 -8.99 18.27
CA GLY A 13 -29.47 -8.62 18.85
C GLY A 13 -28.22 -8.77 17.96
N LEU A 14 -28.37 -8.99 16.65
CA LEU A 14 -27.24 -8.92 15.72
C LEU A 14 -27.67 -8.28 14.40
N PRO A 15 -27.41 -6.97 14.28
CA PRO A 15 -26.65 -6.55 13.11
C PRO A 15 -25.46 -5.70 13.52
N VAL A 16 -24.28 -6.22 13.14
CA VAL A 16 -23.21 -5.42 12.56
C VAL A 16 -22.40 -4.59 13.57
N GLY A 17 -21.73 -5.31 14.47
CA GLY A 17 -20.44 -4.88 15.00
C GLY A 17 -19.37 -4.93 13.89
N ALA A 18 -19.43 -4.02 12.92
CA ALA A 18 -18.43 -3.94 11.84
C ALA A 18 -18.14 -2.52 11.33
N ALA A 19 -18.52 -1.49 12.09
CA ALA A 19 -18.30 -0.12 11.65
C ALA A 19 -18.06 0.80 12.85
N PHE A 20 -16.90 0.70 13.52
CA PHE A 20 -16.30 1.86 14.22
C PHE A 20 -14.88 1.61 14.77
N LEU A 21 -13.99 0.99 14.01
CA LEU A 21 -12.53 1.05 14.29
C LEU A 21 -11.78 1.68 13.12
N SER A 22 -12.29 2.81 12.65
CA SER A 22 -11.62 3.66 11.66
C SER A 22 -11.43 5.06 12.25
N LYS A 23 -10.54 5.22 13.25
CA LYS A 23 -9.86 6.49 13.57
C LYS A 23 -8.99 6.38 14.83
N THR A 24 -7.81 5.79 14.70
CA THR A 24 -6.67 6.16 15.56
C THR A 24 -5.40 6.19 14.71
N SER A 25 -5.36 7.10 13.74
CA SER A 25 -4.19 7.38 12.90
C SER A 25 -3.63 8.78 13.18
N LEU A 26 -3.68 9.23 14.44
CA LEU A 26 -3.19 10.56 14.82
C LEU A 26 -2.19 10.55 15.98
N LEU A 27 -1.71 9.38 16.41
CA LEU A 27 -0.69 9.25 17.46
C LEU A 27 0.45 8.30 17.06
N SER A 28 0.96 8.41 15.83
CA SER A 28 2.22 7.79 15.43
C SER A 28 3.32 8.83 15.16
N ARG A 29 3.19 10.02 15.77
CA ARG A 29 4.16 11.12 15.64
C ARG A 29 4.81 11.42 16.98
N ALA A 30 5.67 10.52 17.44
CA ALA A 30 6.80 10.81 18.32
C ALA A 30 7.49 9.49 18.67
N LEU A 31 8.56 9.19 17.95
CA LEU A 31 9.79 8.50 18.37
C LEU A 31 10.55 8.20 17.08
N THR A 32 11.83 8.54 17.06
CA THR A 32 12.81 8.35 15.99
C THR A 32 13.06 6.85 15.77
N THR A 33 12.03 6.15 15.35
CA THR A 33 12.10 4.80 14.77
C THR A 33 11.96 4.99 13.28
N SER A 34 12.84 4.37 12.50
CA SER A 34 12.71 4.33 11.04
C SER A 34 11.26 4.07 10.67
N ALA A 35 10.70 4.89 9.76
CA ALA A 35 9.31 4.72 9.34
C ALA A 35 9.05 3.34 8.71
N PHE A 36 10.09 2.61 8.32
CA PHE A 36 10.03 1.32 7.65
C PHE A 36 11.01 0.31 8.24
N ASP A 37 10.62 -0.96 8.24
CA ASP A 37 11.44 -2.07 8.73
C ASP A 37 12.02 -2.88 7.56
N ILE A 38 13.17 -3.53 7.78
CA ILE A 38 13.74 -4.47 6.81
C ILE A 38 12.74 -5.61 6.57
N GLY A 39 12.55 -6.00 5.30
CA GLY A 39 11.57 -7.00 4.89
C GLY A 39 10.14 -6.48 4.76
N ALA A 40 9.86 -5.23 5.16
CA ALA A 40 8.53 -4.67 5.05
C ALA A 40 8.09 -4.54 3.58
N PRO A 41 6.85 -4.96 3.23
CA PRO A 41 6.28 -4.68 1.93
C PRO A 41 5.87 -3.21 1.83
N VAL A 42 6.38 -2.52 0.81
CA VAL A 42 6.10 -1.11 0.54
C VAL A 42 5.57 -0.95 -0.88
N VAL A 43 4.79 0.10 -1.09
CA VAL A 43 4.21 0.44 -2.40
C VAL A 43 4.72 1.82 -2.77
N TYR A 44 5.22 1.92 -3.99
CA TYR A 44 5.72 3.17 -4.55
C TYR A 44 4.94 3.52 -5.81
N GLN A 45 4.34 4.71 -5.83
CA GLN A 45 3.63 5.21 -6.99
C GLN A 45 4.56 6.10 -7.83
N ARG A 46 4.90 5.66 -9.03
CA ARG A 46 5.75 6.43 -9.94
C ARG A 46 4.88 7.04 -11.03
N GLN A 47 4.98 8.35 -11.22
CA GLN A 47 4.46 9.00 -12.41
C GLN A 47 5.47 8.84 -13.55
N GLU A 48 4.96 8.48 -14.72
CA GLU A 48 5.79 8.27 -15.91
C GLU A 48 5.17 8.97 -17.11
N ILE A 49 6.05 9.47 -17.97
CA ILE A 49 5.72 10.18 -19.21
C ILE A 49 6.43 9.42 -20.32
N SER A 50 5.67 8.94 -21.30
CA SER A 50 6.23 8.20 -22.43
C SER A 50 5.44 8.47 -23.70
N THR A 51 6.11 8.39 -24.85
CA THR A 51 5.45 8.39 -26.16
C THR A 51 4.71 7.08 -26.45
N ARG A 52 5.06 6.01 -25.72
CA ARG A 52 4.40 4.70 -25.78
C ARG A 52 4.06 4.20 -24.37
N PRO A 53 2.78 4.11 -24.00
CA PRO A 53 2.40 3.60 -22.68
C PRO A 53 2.71 2.11 -22.56
N VAL A 54 2.98 1.66 -21.34
CA VAL A 54 3.12 0.23 -21.03
C VAL A 54 1.76 -0.45 -21.18
N ALA A 55 1.71 -1.67 -21.72
CA ALA A 55 0.48 -2.39 -22.03
C ALA A 55 -0.51 -2.46 -20.86
N ASP A 56 0.00 -2.63 -19.63
CA ASP A 56 -0.82 -2.75 -18.41
C ASP A 56 -0.84 -1.45 -17.57
N ALA A 57 -0.49 -0.30 -18.15
CA ALA A 57 -0.49 0.97 -17.44
C ALA A 57 -1.93 1.40 -17.10
N PRO A 58 -2.26 1.62 -15.81
CA PRO A 58 -3.58 2.11 -15.44
C PRO A 58 -3.71 3.62 -15.71
N ASN A 59 -4.93 4.06 -16.04
CA ASN A 59 -5.31 5.47 -16.15
C ASN A 59 -4.41 6.30 -17.09
N VAL A 60 -4.09 5.76 -18.27
CA VAL A 60 -3.30 6.46 -19.29
C VAL A 60 -4.06 7.67 -19.80
N ARG A 61 -3.41 8.84 -19.79
CA ARG A 61 -3.96 10.10 -20.33
C ARG A 61 -3.07 10.63 -21.44
N PRO A 62 -3.61 10.90 -22.64
CA PRO A 62 -2.85 11.57 -23.68
C PRO A 62 -2.58 13.03 -23.31
N SER A 63 -1.49 13.60 -23.82
CA SER A 63 -1.23 15.04 -23.78
C SER A 63 -2.16 15.78 -24.74
N GLU A 64 -2.34 17.08 -24.52
CA GLU A 64 -3.23 17.92 -25.33
C GLU A 64 -2.89 17.89 -26.83
N ARG A 65 -1.61 17.70 -27.17
CA ARG A 65 -1.11 17.61 -28.55
C ARG A 65 -0.92 16.16 -29.04
N GLY A 66 -1.19 15.17 -28.19
CA GLY A 66 -1.10 13.74 -28.52
C GLY A 66 0.32 13.16 -28.61
N GLU A 67 1.35 13.95 -28.27
CA GLU A 67 2.76 13.53 -28.37
C GLU A 67 3.19 12.58 -27.24
N TYR A 68 2.57 12.73 -26.06
CA TYR A 68 2.95 11.99 -24.86
C TYR A 68 1.73 11.40 -24.17
N TYR A 69 1.99 10.36 -23.39
CA TYR A 69 1.03 9.78 -22.47
C TYR A 69 1.56 9.89 -21.04
N TYR A 70 0.67 10.30 -20.14
CA TYR A 70 0.89 10.37 -18.71
C TYR A 70 0.19 9.21 -18.03
N TYR A 71 0.91 8.48 -17.18
CA TYR A 71 0.32 7.41 -16.39
C TYR A 71 1.04 7.26 -15.05
N SER A 72 0.37 6.61 -14.09
CA SER A 72 0.94 6.26 -12.79
C SER A 72 1.16 4.76 -12.71
N LEU A 73 2.40 4.34 -12.52
CA LEU A 73 2.73 2.95 -12.22
C LEU A 73 2.77 2.72 -10.71
N VAL A 74 2.29 1.56 -10.30
CA VAL A 74 2.35 1.11 -8.91
C VAL A 74 3.38 -0.01 -8.81
N ASN A 75 4.47 0.27 -8.10
CA ASN A 75 5.54 -0.67 -7.86
C ASN A 75 5.38 -1.30 -6.48
N TYR A 76 5.29 -2.63 -6.45
CA TYR A 76 5.31 -3.43 -5.23
C TYR A 76 6.75 -3.78 -4.92
N LEU A 77 7.23 -3.28 -3.79
CA LEU A 77 8.63 -3.35 -3.40
C LEU A 77 8.76 -4.01 -2.02
N ARG A 78 9.97 -4.47 -1.72
CA ARG A 78 10.32 -4.92 -0.38
C ARG A 78 11.58 -4.23 0.12
N VAL A 79 11.55 -3.73 1.35
CA VAL A 79 12.70 -3.07 1.97
C VAL A 79 13.78 -4.10 2.22
N THR A 80 14.99 -3.85 1.75
CA THR A 80 16.17 -4.68 2.03
C THR A 80 17.10 -4.04 3.04
N GLN A 81 17.16 -2.72 3.07
CA GLN A 81 18.03 -1.99 3.98
C GLN A 81 17.39 -0.67 4.37
N VAL A 82 17.65 -0.25 5.61
CA VAL A 82 17.35 1.08 6.11
C VAL A 82 18.69 1.74 6.41
N LEU A 83 18.88 2.95 5.91
CA LEU A 83 20.09 3.74 6.10
C LEU A 83 19.98 4.59 7.38
N ASP A 84 21.12 5.01 7.92
CA ASP A 84 21.17 5.79 9.18
C ASP A 84 20.49 7.16 9.08
N ASP A 85 20.38 7.70 7.86
CA ASP A 85 19.68 8.95 7.55
C ASP A 85 18.15 8.77 7.37
N GLY A 86 17.65 7.54 7.55
CA GLY A 86 16.24 7.19 7.41
C GLY A 86 15.79 6.89 5.97
N ARG A 87 16.68 7.00 4.97
CA ARG A 87 16.39 6.50 3.62
C ARG A 87 16.29 4.99 3.61
N ILE A 88 15.53 4.46 2.67
CA ILE A 88 15.35 3.02 2.52
C ILE A 88 15.85 2.56 1.17
N ILE A 89 16.46 1.38 1.14
CA ILE A 89 16.73 0.65 -0.08
C ILE A 89 15.66 -0.42 -0.20
N ALA A 90 14.87 -0.34 -1.26
CA ALA A 90 13.83 -1.30 -1.58
C ALA A 90 14.11 -1.97 -2.92
N VAL A 91 13.67 -3.22 -3.05
CA VAL A 91 13.90 -4.05 -4.23
C VAL A 91 12.58 -4.29 -4.96
N THR A 92 12.61 -4.25 -6.29
CA THR A 92 11.49 -4.63 -7.16
C THR A 92 11.45 -6.13 -7.39
N ARG A 93 10.37 -6.63 -7.99
CA ARG A 93 10.30 -8.01 -8.49
C ARG A 93 11.45 -8.36 -9.45
N ASP A 94 11.91 -7.38 -10.24
CA ASP A 94 13.02 -7.55 -11.20
C ASP A 94 14.41 -7.43 -10.56
N ASN A 95 14.50 -7.52 -9.23
CA ASN A 95 15.73 -7.34 -8.44
C ASN A 95 16.39 -5.96 -8.60
N LYS A 96 15.68 -4.96 -9.12
CA LYS A 96 16.20 -3.59 -9.19
C LYS A 96 16.12 -2.95 -7.82
N ARG A 97 17.24 -2.39 -7.35
CA ARG A 97 17.34 -1.66 -6.08
C ARG A 97 16.98 -0.19 -6.31
N LEU A 98 16.10 0.36 -5.49
CA LEU A 98 15.75 1.77 -5.49
C LEU A 98 16.02 2.34 -4.10
N CYS A 99 16.71 3.47 -4.05
CA CYS A 99 16.85 4.28 -2.84
C CYS A 99 15.69 5.26 -2.78
N LEU A 100 14.90 5.22 -1.71
CA LEU A 100 13.70 6.04 -1.54
C LEU A 100 13.81 6.86 -0.25
N SER A 101 13.34 8.11 -0.32
CA SER A 101 13.26 8.99 0.84
C SER A 101 12.06 8.61 1.71
N PRO A 102 12.17 8.62 3.05
CA PRO A 102 11.06 8.29 3.94
C PRO A 102 9.94 9.34 3.88
N ASN A 103 10.26 10.56 3.44
CA ASN A 103 9.32 11.67 3.31
C ASN A 103 8.70 11.79 1.91
N ASP A 104 8.96 10.83 1.01
CA ASP A 104 8.34 10.84 -0.30
C ASP A 104 6.83 10.51 -0.18
N SER A 105 5.98 11.46 -0.58
CA SER A 105 4.52 11.30 -0.59
C SER A 105 4.03 10.10 -1.41
N GLN A 106 4.81 9.66 -2.40
CA GLN A 106 4.47 8.53 -3.26
C GLN A 106 4.85 7.18 -2.63
N LEU A 107 5.66 7.19 -1.58
CA LEU A 107 6.08 6.01 -0.84
C LEU A 107 5.14 5.77 0.34
N ARG A 108 4.63 4.55 0.45
CA ARG A 108 3.82 4.15 1.60
C ARG A 108 4.00 2.68 1.94
N LYS A 109 3.62 2.32 3.17
CA LYS A 109 3.47 0.91 3.56
C LYS A 109 2.37 0.25 2.70
N ALA A 110 2.61 -1.00 2.32
CA ALA A 110 1.57 -1.80 1.67
C ALA A 110 0.39 -2.00 2.64
N ARG A 111 -0.84 -1.76 2.16
CA ARG A 111 -2.07 -2.02 2.92
C ARG A 111 -2.26 -3.51 3.12
N PHE A 112 -2.98 -3.92 4.15
CA PHE A 112 -3.26 -5.33 4.41
C PHE A 112 -3.87 -6.04 3.20
N THR A 113 -4.90 -5.44 2.58
CA THR A 113 -5.54 -5.99 1.37
C THR A 113 -4.55 -6.19 0.24
N GLU A 114 -3.64 -5.25 0.01
CA GLU A 114 -2.62 -5.34 -1.04
C GLU A 114 -1.59 -6.44 -0.74
N ARG A 115 -1.22 -6.62 0.53
CA ARG A 115 -0.31 -7.71 0.94
C ARG A 115 -0.90 -9.09 0.65
N PHE A 116 -2.23 -9.23 0.74
CA PHE A 116 -2.92 -10.49 0.44
C PHE A 116 -3.18 -10.68 -1.06
N ILE A 117 -3.80 -9.70 -1.73
CA ILE A 117 -4.18 -9.79 -3.15
C ILE A 117 -2.96 -9.80 -4.07
N TYR A 118 -1.98 -8.93 -3.80
CA TYR A 118 -0.78 -8.78 -4.61
C TYR A 118 0.44 -9.47 -4.00
N ARG A 119 0.23 -10.49 -3.16
CA ARG A 119 1.32 -11.22 -2.48
C ARG A 119 2.42 -11.66 -3.45
N GLY A 120 2.03 -12.20 -4.62
CA GLY A 120 2.97 -12.66 -5.65
C GLY A 120 3.67 -11.56 -6.46
N ARG A 121 3.25 -10.29 -6.31
CA ARG A 121 3.95 -9.14 -6.93
C ARG A 121 5.07 -8.61 -6.05
N PHE A 122 5.04 -8.88 -4.74
CA PHE A 122 6.15 -8.52 -3.86
C PHE A 122 7.33 -9.48 -4.09
N PRO A 123 8.57 -8.96 -4.15
CA PRO A 123 9.73 -9.82 -4.25
C PRO A 123 9.89 -10.68 -2.99
N HIS A 124 10.29 -11.93 -3.20
CA HIS A 124 10.76 -12.78 -2.13
C HIS A 124 12.18 -12.38 -1.80
N LEU A 125 12.45 -12.08 -0.53
CA LEU A 125 13.84 -11.96 -0.08
C LEU A 125 14.32 -13.40 0.12
N SER A 126 15.14 -13.88 -0.80
CA SER A 126 15.99 -15.03 -0.54
C SER A 126 16.99 -14.60 0.54
N ALA A 127 16.86 -15.20 1.72
CA ALA A 127 17.81 -15.05 2.82
C ALA A 127 19.16 -15.68 2.46
#